data_AF-A0A1A7QHJ4-F1
#
_entry.id   AF-A0A1A7QHJ4-F1
#
_cell.length_a   1.000
_cell.length_b   1.000
_cell.length_c   1.000
_cell.angle_alpha   90.00
_cell.angle_beta   90.00
_cell.angle_gamma   90.00
#
_symmetry.space_group_name_H-M   'P 1'
#
loop_
_entity.id
_entity.type
_entity.pdbx_description
1 polymer ?
#
loop_
_entity_poly.entity_id
_entity_poly.type
_entity_poly.pdbx_seq_one_letter_code
_entity_poly.pdbx_strand_id
1 'polypeptide(L)'
;MRYGFGTFTICFMVQKRETDGDLPLYQHQLEAILARRRFLDQEAIGAFHRCGLRSLQKSDVSGSTSRKGKPISTPRAGFDLCIPSPLIKRDRQSSAKRIPHFDIKTITAQEQPSKAGRTQHGSKQGSMTGSEHFNYVRSGAYLTISSHLDYLRRQHDCESPGQSLDVDMLDEQVVRAEQNALAYFTNIPGDVARQRSLFEAAERIDAKPKTFYLKASTAKLAYLKQLAVQRDAPDWFFPMLEQLRKAKQDADETARNCRKEQWDYHAQIASGSAEQVYDWLSDLEAYPDLKAEVEWEQGRAGRSQIRFVGELPQGLSPSERHQILTMFCGTLAADGMMVAAAIHQPDRTNDKRNFHIHVDAYDRPAQWLEEHDCWDFEHCVRKNGKNTYPLRQRKVRYPGQSAIIFRQRFIDIVNQVRAGRKEIAEYLPGTYAENGVELTPLEHMGSRAIGLEKRGAIT
;
A
#
# COMPACT_ATOMS: atom_id res chain seq x y z
N MET A 1 -73.67 0.83 33.55
CA MET A 1 -73.15 0.33 32.27
C MET A 1 -71.77 0.96 32.09
N ARG A 2 -70.61 0.41 32.49
CA ARG A 2 -69.96 -0.90 32.26
C ARG A 2 -69.88 -1.28 30.78
N TYR A 3 -68.76 -0.91 30.15
CA TYR A 3 -67.77 -1.69 29.37
C TYR A 3 -66.57 -0.73 29.16
N GLY A 4 -65.29 -1.01 29.36
CA GLY A 4 -64.55 -2.25 29.69
C GLY A 4 -63.43 -2.50 28.67
N PHE A 5 -62.17 -2.51 29.15
CA PHE A 5 -60.92 -3.02 28.53
C PHE A 5 -60.21 -2.15 27.46
N GLY A 6 -58.89 -1.96 27.47
CA GLY A 6 -57.85 -2.47 28.36
C GLY A 6 -56.47 -1.97 27.92
N THR A 7 -55.75 -1.29 28.83
CA THR A 7 -54.32 -1.01 28.74
C THR A 7 -53.54 -2.27 29.09
N PHE A 8 -52.74 -2.78 28.16
CA PHE A 8 -51.76 -3.84 28.45
C PHE A 8 -50.54 -3.24 29.14
N THR A 9 -50.57 -3.22 30.47
CA THR A 9 -49.36 -3.14 31.30
C THR A 9 -48.93 -4.57 31.58
N ILE A 10 -47.83 -5.02 30.95
CA ILE A 10 -47.21 -6.29 31.32
C ILE A 10 -46.39 -6.04 32.59
N CYS A 11 -46.99 -6.34 33.74
CA CYS A 11 -46.28 -6.64 34.98
C CYS A 11 -45.51 -7.96 34.78
N PHE A 12 -44.19 -7.91 34.72
CA PHE A 12 -43.39 -9.04 35.15
C PHE A 12 -43.06 -8.85 36.63
N MET A 13 -43.79 -9.57 37.48
CA MET A 13 -43.25 -9.99 38.77
C MET A 13 -42.03 -10.86 38.48
N VAL A 14 -40.83 -10.36 38.79
CA VAL A 14 -39.68 -11.23 39.02
C VAL A 14 -39.43 -11.20 40.53
N GLN A 15 -39.69 -12.34 41.14
CA GLN A 15 -39.35 -12.64 42.52
C GLN A 15 -37.88 -12.28 42.78
N LYS A 16 -37.63 -11.55 43.87
CA LYS A 16 -36.33 -11.56 44.53
C LYS A 16 -35.94 -13.01 44.82
N ARG A 17 -34.88 -13.50 44.16
CA ARG A 17 -34.01 -14.53 44.71
C ARG A 17 -32.65 -13.90 44.95
N GLU A 18 -32.38 -13.64 46.23
CA GLU A 18 -31.03 -13.41 46.72
C GLU A 18 -30.28 -14.76 46.70
N THR A 19 -29.08 -14.71 46.11
CA THR A 19 -27.91 -15.59 46.27
C THR A 19 -28.04 -17.10 46.02
N ASP A 20 -27.45 -17.59 44.91
CA ASP A 20 -26.35 -18.56 44.97
C ASP A 20 -25.65 -18.74 43.59
N GLY A 21 -24.31 -18.69 43.59
CA GLY A 21 -23.45 -19.40 42.62
C GLY A 21 -23.24 -18.83 41.22
N ASP A 22 -22.04 -18.30 40.98
CA ASP A 22 -21.33 -18.34 39.70
C ASP A 22 -21.51 -19.70 39.00
N LEU A 23 -22.08 -19.69 37.79
CA LEU A 23 -21.98 -20.81 36.85
C LEU A 23 -21.47 -20.29 35.50
N PRO A 24 -20.36 -20.84 34.97
CA PRO A 24 -19.75 -20.36 33.74
C PRO A 24 -20.64 -20.69 32.55
N LEU A 25 -20.99 -19.66 31.77
CA LEU A 25 -21.61 -19.82 30.46
C LEU A 25 -20.65 -20.62 29.57
N TYR A 26 -21.06 -21.86 29.34
CA TYR A 26 -20.21 -22.99 28.99
C TYR A 26 -19.37 -22.80 27.73
N GLN A 27 -18.12 -23.25 27.84
CA GLN A 27 -17.13 -23.46 26.78
C GLN A 27 -17.70 -24.11 25.50
N HIS A 28 -18.70 -24.99 25.61
CA HIS A 28 -19.33 -25.64 24.45
C HIS A 28 -20.12 -24.67 23.55
N GLN A 29 -20.71 -23.60 24.12
CA GLN A 29 -21.45 -22.59 23.35
C GLN A 29 -20.48 -21.70 22.57
N LEU A 30 -19.34 -21.35 23.20
CA LEU A 30 -18.23 -20.65 22.56
C LEU A 30 -17.62 -21.50 21.43
N GLU A 31 -17.39 -22.80 21.66
CA GLU A 31 -16.91 -23.74 20.64
C GLU A 31 -17.89 -23.86 19.46
N ALA A 32 -19.20 -23.90 19.72
CA ALA A 32 -20.23 -23.95 18.69
C ALA A 32 -20.30 -22.65 17.86
N ILE A 33 -20.17 -21.48 18.50
CA ILE A 33 -20.11 -20.17 17.81
C ILE A 33 -18.84 -20.07 16.97
N LEU A 34 -17.69 -20.47 17.51
CA LEU A 34 -16.40 -20.47 16.81
C LEU A 34 -16.40 -21.47 15.64
N ALA A 35 -17.00 -22.65 15.78
CA ALA A 35 -17.11 -23.64 14.70
C ALA A 35 -18.02 -23.15 13.57
N ARG A 36 -19.20 -22.60 13.90
CA ARG A 36 -20.12 -22.03 12.92
C ARG A 36 -19.50 -20.83 12.19
N ARG A 37 -18.71 -20.02 12.88
CA ARG A 37 -18.05 -18.85 12.27
C ARG A 37 -16.83 -19.22 11.43
N ARG A 38 -16.03 -20.21 11.85
CA ARG A 38 -14.95 -20.78 11.02
C ARG A 38 -15.48 -21.34 9.71
N PHE A 39 -16.66 -21.95 9.71
CA PHE A 39 -17.33 -22.41 8.49
C PHE A 39 -17.70 -21.24 7.57
N LEU A 40 -18.28 -20.16 8.10
CA LEU A 40 -18.63 -18.98 7.31
C LEU A 40 -17.40 -18.22 6.79
N ASP A 41 -16.34 -18.13 7.59
CA ASP A 41 -15.06 -17.55 7.17
C ASP A 41 -14.38 -18.42 6.11
N GLN A 42 -14.46 -19.76 6.21
CA GLN A 42 -13.99 -20.68 5.16
C GLN A 42 -14.84 -20.59 3.88
N GLU A 43 -16.14 -20.35 3.96
CA GLU A 43 -16.98 -20.11 2.78
C GLU A 43 -16.64 -18.76 2.12
N ALA A 44 -16.42 -17.70 2.90
CA ALA A 44 -15.96 -16.41 2.41
C ALA A 44 -14.58 -16.55 1.73
N ILE A 45 -13.61 -17.16 2.40
CA ILE A 45 -12.26 -17.42 1.89
C ILE A 45 -12.30 -18.37 0.67
N GLY A 46 -13.17 -19.38 0.68
CA GLY A 46 -13.35 -20.36 -0.39
C GLY A 46 -14.04 -19.79 -1.63
N ALA A 47 -14.93 -18.79 -1.48
CA ALA A 47 -15.48 -18.03 -2.59
C ALA A 47 -14.40 -17.16 -3.28
N PHE A 48 -13.46 -16.61 -2.51
CA PHE A 48 -12.30 -15.87 -3.02
C PHE A 48 -11.24 -16.79 -3.66
N HIS A 49 -10.95 -17.95 -3.07
CA HIS A 49 -9.96 -18.90 -3.62
C HIS A 49 -10.43 -19.59 -4.89
N ARG A 50 -11.73 -19.83 -5.10
CA ARG A 50 -12.26 -20.41 -6.35
C ARG A 50 -12.08 -19.48 -7.56
N CYS A 51 -11.92 -18.17 -7.36
CA CYS A 51 -11.57 -17.23 -8.43
C CYS A 51 -10.05 -17.19 -8.71
N GLY A 52 -9.19 -17.50 -7.72
CA GLY A 52 -7.73 -17.46 -7.85
C GLY A 52 -7.06 -18.78 -8.26
N LEU A 53 -7.65 -19.93 -7.94
CA LEU A 53 -7.00 -21.24 -8.08
C LEU A 53 -6.92 -21.82 -9.51
N ARG A 54 -7.58 -21.24 -10.51
CA ARG A 54 -7.38 -21.68 -11.91
C ARG A 54 -6.00 -21.31 -12.48
N SER A 55 -5.21 -20.45 -11.81
CA SER A 55 -3.90 -20.00 -12.32
C SER A 55 -2.68 -20.70 -11.70
N LEU A 56 -2.84 -21.49 -10.62
CA LEU A 56 -1.69 -21.97 -9.82
C LEU A 56 -1.42 -23.48 -9.89
N GLN A 57 -2.25 -24.28 -10.58
CA GLN A 57 -1.95 -25.69 -10.82
C GLN A 57 -1.23 -25.89 -12.15
N LYS A 58 0.06 -25.55 -12.22
CA LYS A 58 1.04 -26.15 -13.16
C LYS A 58 2.45 -25.67 -12.85
N SER A 59 3.02 -26.14 -11.74
CA SER A 59 4.46 -26.45 -11.64
C SER A 59 4.76 -26.91 -10.22
N ASP A 60 4.74 -28.21 -10.01
CA ASP A 60 5.43 -28.83 -8.89
C ASP A 60 6.58 -29.68 -9.43
N VAL A 61 7.53 -29.89 -8.51
CA VAL A 61 8.66 -30.83 -8.52
C VAL A 61 10.00 -30.31 -9.08
N SER A 62 10.89 -29.85 -8.18
CA SER A 62 12.12 -30.60 -7.83
C SER A 62 13.04 -29.84 -6.85
N GLY A 63 13.40 -30.49 -5.73
CA GLY A 63 14.80 -30.72 -5.31
C GLY A 63 15.66 -29.56 -4.77
N SER A 64 15.71 -29.46 -3.43
CA SER A 64 16.83 -29.10 -2.54
C SER A 64 18.23 -28.81 -3.15
N THR A 65 18.88 -27.72 -2.71
CA THR A 65 20.11 -27.78 -1.87
C THR A 65 20.50 -26.41 -1.32
N SER A 66 20.92 -26.41 -0.06
CA SER A 66 21.35 -25.25 0.73
C SER A 66 22.69 -24.68 0.24
N ARG A 67 22.74 -23.37 -0.01
CA ARG A 67 24.01 -22.63 -0.14
C ARG A 67 24.06 -21.49 0.87
N LYS A 68 25.05 -21.55 1.76
CA LYS A 68 25.45 -20.46 2.67
C LYS A 68 25.90 -19.26 1.82
N GLY A 69 25.12 -18.19 1.83
CA GLY A 69 25.45 -16.91 1.16
C GLY A 69 26.08 -15.92 2.14
N LYS A 70 27.22 -15.35 1.73
CA LYS A 70 27.93 -14.24 2.38
C LYS A 70 27.09 -12.95 2.44
N PRO A 71 27.40 -12.00 3.34
CA PRO A 71 26.59 -10.80 3.56
C PRO A 71 26.59 -9.91 2.31
N ILE A 72 25.39 -9.56 1.85
CA ILE A 72 25.16 -8.68 0.72
C ILE A 72 25.14 -7.25 1.25
N SER A 73 26.19 -6.48 0.97
CA SER A 73 26.16 -5.02 1.08
C SER A 73 25.14 -4.49 0.07
N THR A 74 24.11 -3.82 0.57
CA THR A 74 23.06 -3.23 -0.27
C THR A 74 23.43 -1.80 -0.65
N PRO A 75 23.21 -1.38 -1.91
CA PRO A 75 23.55 -0.05 -2.38
C PRO A 75 22.47 0.96 -1.96
N ARG A 76 22.94 2.04 -1.34
CA ARG A 76 22.22 3.24 -0.94
C ARG A 76 21.67 3.98 -2.16
N ALA A 77 20.39 3.78 -2.49
CA ALA A 77 19.68 4.61 -3.46
C ALA A 77 19.48 6.03 -2.87
N GLY A 78 19.71 7.06 -3.68
CA GLY A 78 19.64 8.48 -3.29
C GLY A 78 18.41 8.81 -2.43
N PHE A 79 18.68 9.42 -1.28
CA PHE A 79 17.77 9.53 -0.14
C PHE A 79 16.91 10.79 -0.16
N ASP A 80 15.63 10.62 0.12
CA ASP A 80 14.77 11.70 0.59
C ASP A 80 14.81 11.72 2.14
N LEU A 81 15.52 12.69 2.70
CA LEU A 81 15.67 12.89 4.15
C LEU A 81 14.43 13.55 4.80
N CYS A 82 13.38 13.85 4.02
CA CYS A 82 12.15 14.47 4.51
C CYS A 82 11.12 13.45 5.04
N ILE A 83 11.39 12.14 4.94
CA ILE A 83 10.45 11.08 5.33
C ILE A 83 10.92 10.45 6.66
N PRO A 84 10.32 10.81 7.81
CA PRO A 84 10.63 10.17 9.08
C PRO A 84 10.10 8.73 9.04
N SER A 85 10.86 7.79 9.58
CA SER A 85 10.60 6.34 9.47
C SER A 85 9.37 5.92 10.31
N PRO A 86 8.62 4.89 9.87
CA PRO A 86 7.46 4.39 10.63
C PRO A 86 7.88 3.86 12.01
N LEU A 87 6.92 3.75 12.94
CA LEU A 87 7.15 3.17 14.26
C LEU A 87 7.66 1.71 14.14
N ILE A 88 8.91 1.45 14.54
CA ILE A 88 9.52 0.12 14.56
C ILE A 88 9.92 -0.23 15.99
N LYS A 89 9.16 -1.13 16.66
CA LYS A 89 9.44 -1.78 17.96
C LYS A 89 9.71 -0.87 19.19
N ARG A 90 10.26 0.33 19.03
CA ARG A 90 10.53 1.37 20.01
C ARG A 90 10.29 2.73 19.34
N ASP A 91 9.63 3.64 20.04
CA ASP A 91 9.51 5.00 19.53
C ASP A 91 10.89 5.65 19.58
N ARG A 92 11.41 6.07 18.41
CA ARG A 92 12.71 6.76 18.35
C ARG A 92 12.57 8.23 18.72
N GLN A 93 11.36 8.77 18.59
CA GLN A 93 11.01 10.13 18.98
C GLN A 93 10.35 10.07 20.36
N SER A 94 11.14 10.09 21.43
CA SER A 94 10.65 9.91 22.81
C SER A 94 9.98 11.16 23.42
N SER A 95 9.84 12.23 22.63
CA SER A 95 9.34 13.52 23.12
C SER A 95 7.83 13.64 22.94
N ALA A 96 7.18 14.50 23.76
CA ALA A 96 5.76 14.85 23.60
C ALA A 96 5.45 15.51 22.24
N LYS A 97 6.48 15.84 21.46
CA LYS A 97 6.40 16.37 20.11
C LYS A 97 7.07 15.40 19.11
N ARG A 98 6.49 15.24 17.93
CA ARG A 98 6.90 14.23 16.97
C ARG A 98 6.76 14.74 15.55
N ILE A 99 7.71 14.42 14.68
CA ILE A 99 7.56 14.62 13.24
C ILE A 99 6.94 13.34 12.66
N PRO A 100 5.75 13.43 12.01
CA PRO A 100 5.03 12.25 11.60
C PRO A 100 5.54 11.64 10.29
N HIS A 101 5.48 10.32 10.18
CA HIS A 101 5.57 9.60 8.91
C HIS A 101 4.34 9.91 8.04
N PHE A 102 4.56 10.67 6.98
CA PHE A 102 3.56 10.97 5.96
C PHE A 102 4.19 10.81 4.58
N ASP A 103 3.83 9.72 3.90
CA ASP A 103 4.34 9.37 2.57
C ASP A 103 3.30 9.66 1.49
N ILE A 104 3.78 10.09 0.32
CA ILE A 104 2.95 10.43 -0.83
C ILE A 104 3.55 9.79 -2.07
N LYS A 105 2.83 8.82 -2.64
CA LYS A 105 3.27 8.09 -3.82
C LYS A 105 2.35 8.36 -4.99
N THR A 106 2.92 8.84 -6.10
CA THR A 106 2.20 8.90 -7.36
C THR A 106 2.24 7.54 -8.05
N ILE A 107 1.09 7.06 -8.48
CA ILE A 107 0.95 5.87 -9.30
C ILE A 107 0.60 6.32 -10.71
N THR A 108 1.32 5.75 -11.67
CA THR A 108 1.10 6.02 -13.09
C THR A 108 0.47 4.82 -13.76
N ALA A 109 -0.28 5.07 -14.82
CA ALA A 109 -0.82 4.03 -15.68
C ALA A 109 0.29 3.03 -16.05
N GLN A 110 0.05 1.76 -15.77
CA GLN A 110 1.00 0.69 -16.06
C GLN A 110 0.78 0.15 -17.46
N GLU A 111 1.88 -0.14 -18.16
CA GLU A 111 1.84 -0.82 -19.45
C GLU A 111 3.05 -1.73 -19.59
N GLN A 112 2.86 -2.87 -20.22
CA GLN A 112 3.94 -3.80 -20.53
C GLN A 112 4.39 -3.62 -21.98
N PRO A 113 5.68 -3.82 -22.28
CA PRO A 113 6.14 -3.94 -23.66
C PRO A 113 5.30 -4.99 -24.39
N SER A 114 4.69 -4.57 -25.50
CA SER A 114 3.77 -5.40 -26.27
C SER A 114 3.91 -5.11 -27.76
N LYS A 115 3.60 -6.12 -28.57
CA LYS A 115 3.61 -6.05 -30.03
C LYS A 115 2.48 -6.90 -30.59
N ALA A 116 1.69 -6.33 -31.51
CA ALA A 116 0.53 -7.00 -32.12
C ALA A 116 -0.43 -7.67 -31.10
N GLY A 117 -0.64 -7.03 -29.94
CA GLY A 117 -1.52 -7.53 -28.87
C GLY A 117 -0.92 -8.64 -27.99
N ARG A 118 0.35 -9.03 -28.21
CA ARG A 118 1.08 -9.98 -27.36
C ARG A 118 1.97 -9.22 -26.38
N THR A 119 1.92 -9.58 -25.11
CA THR A 119 2.82 -9.10 -24.06
C THR A 119 3.93 -10.10 -23.81
N GLN A 120 5.12 -9.64 -23.39
CA GLN A 120 6.20 -10.55 -23.01
C GLN A 120 5.85 -11.35 -21.75
N HIS A 121 6.14 -12.66 -21.75
CA HIS A 121 5.94 -13.51 -20.58
C HIS A 121 7.10 -13.33 -19.57
N GLY A 122 6.75 -13.24 -18.29
CA GLY A 122 7.73 -13.20 -17.19
C GLY A 122 8.24 -11.80 -16.81
N SER A 123 7.81 -10.75 -17.53
CA SER A 123 7.98 -9.38 -17.05
C SER A 123 7.10 -9.15 -15.82
N LYS A 124 7.69 -9.24 -14.63
CA LYS A 124 6.96 -8.88 -13.39
C LYS A 124 6.55 -7.42 -13.49
N GLN A 125 5.25 -7.17 -13.53
CA GLN A 125 4.69 -5.85 -13.31
C GLN A 125 5.01 -5.49 -11.85
N GLY A 126 6.07 -4.71 -11.64
CA GLY A 126 6.66 -4.48 -10.32
C GLY A 126 5.80 -3.65 -9.38
N SER A 127 4.69 -3.09 -9.85
CA SER A 127 3.80 -2.25 -9.05
C SER A 127 2.34 -2.68 -9.19
N MET A 128 1.62 -2.69 -8.05
CA MET A 128 0.19 -2.92 -8.01
C MET A 128 -0.54 -1.81 -8.75
N THR A 129 -1.47 -2.20 -9.62
CA THR A 129 -2.46 -1.31 -10.25
C THR A 129 -3.24 -0.52 -9.19
N GLY A 130 -3.83 0.60 -9.59
CA GLY A 130 -4.72 1.41 -8.76
C GLY A 130 -5.89 0.60 -8.22
N SER A 131 -6.46 -0.29 -9.02
CA SER A 131 -7.54 -1.18 -8.59
C SER A 131 -7.10 -2.25 -7.61
N GLU A 132 -5.91 -2.84 -7.79
CA GLU A 132 -5.36 -3.79 -6.81
C GLU A 132 -5.08 -3.10 -5.48
N HIS A 133 -4.59 -1.87 -5.52
CA HIS A 133 -4.36 -1.10 -4.29
C HIS A 133 -5.66 -0.67 -3.62
N PHE A 134 -6.69 -0.28 -4.38
CA PHE A 134 -8.02 -0.01 -3.80
C PHE A 134 -8.54 -1.22 -3.01
N ASN A 135 -8.39 -2.44 -3.57
CA ASN A 135 -8.76 -3.67 -2.87
C ASN A 135 -7.91 -3.88 -1.60
N TYR A 136 -6.60 -3.63 -1.68
CA TYR A 136 -5.70 -3.67 -0.52
C TYR A 136 -6.14 -2.69 0.58
N VAL A 137 -6.36 -1.42 0.23
CA VAL A 137 -6.81 -0.36 1.16
C VAL A 137 -8.07 -0.79 1.88
N ARG A 138 -9.06 -1.29 1.15
CA ARG A 138 -10.33 -1.75 1.73
C ARG A 138 -10.15 -3.02 2.58
N SER A 139 -9.35 -3.98 2.14
CA SER A 139 -9.14 -5.24 2.87
C SER A 139 -8.40 -5.04 4.18
N GLY A 140 -7.44 -4.12 4.24
CA GLY A 140 -6.70 -3.78 5.46
C GLY A 140 -7.54 -2.98 6.46
N ALA A 141 -8.69 -2.45 6.04
CA ALA A 141 -9.68 -1.81 6.91
C ALA A 141 -10.50 -2.84 7.72
N TYR A 142 -10.66 -4.05 7.19
CA TYR A 142 -11.55 -5.06 7.77
C TYR A 142 -10.83 -5.92 8.81
N LEU A 143 -11.24 -5.78 10.06
CA LEU A 143 -10.73 -6.57 11.18
C LEU A 143 -11.52 -7.87 11.32
N THR A 144 -10.82 -8.99 11.15
CA THR A 144 -11.33 -10.33 11.44
C THR A 144 -11.23 -10.65 12.93
N ILE A 145 -12.00 -11.63 13.42
CA ILE A 145 -11.83 -12.17 14.77
C ILE A 145 -10.38 -12.67 14.96
N SER A 146 -9.80 -13.32 13.95
CA SER A 146 -8.44 -13.85 14.04
C SER A 146 -7.40 -12.74 14.21
N SER A 147 -7.47 -11.69 13.40
CA SER A 147 -6.55 -10.54 13.52
C SER A 147 -6.73 -9.80 14.84
N HIS A 148 -7.96 -9.74 15.35
CA HIS A 148 -8.27 -9.15 16.65
C HIS A 148 -7.71 -9.96 17.82
N LEU A 149 -7.87 -11.29 17.80
CA LEU A 149 -7.29 -12.18 18.81
C LEU A 149 -5.76 -12.14 18.81
N ASP A 150 -5.14 -12.09 17.63
CA ASP A 150 -3.69 -11.91 17.49
C ASP A 150 -3.21 -10.55 18.01
N TYR A 151 -4.03 -9.50 17.88
CA TYR A 151 -3.76 -8.20 18.49
C TYR A 151 -3.85 -8.27 20.02
N LEU A 152 -4.91 -8.85 20.59
CA LEU A 152 -5.06 -9.01 22.05
C LEU A 152 -3.91 -9.80 22.67
N ARG A 153 -3.49 -10.90 22.02
CA ARG A 153 -2.30 -11.68 22.43
C ARG A 153 -1.05 -10.81 22.58
N ARG A 154 -0.81 -9.91 21.62
CA ARG A 154 0.35 -8.98 21.64
C ARG A 154 0.18 -7.82 22.61
N GLN A 155 -1.06 -7.43 22.89
CA GLN A 155 -1.33 -6.39 23.87
C GLN A 155 -1.02 -6.87 25.29
N HIS A 156 -1.41 -8.11 25.59
CA HIS A 156 -1.39 -8.68 26.94
C HIS A 156 -0.31 -9.74 27.18
N ASP A 157 0.53 -10.04 26.18
CA ASP A 157 1.61 -11.04 26.26
C ASP A 157 1.13 -12.43 26.72
N CYS A 158 -0.05 -12.83 26.25
CA CYS A 158 -0.70 -14.09 26.64
C CYS A 158 -0.73 -15.08 25.46
N GLU A 159 -0.31 -16.34 25.69
CA GLU A 159 -0.34 -17.39 24.66
C GLU A 159 -1.77 -17.83 24.30
N SER A 160 -2.71 -17.71 25.25
CA SER A 160 -4.12 -18.09 25.08
C SER A 160 -5.06 -17.01 25.64
N PRO A 161 -5.54 -16.06 24.81
CA PRO A 161 -6.34 -14.92 25.23
C PRO A 161 -7.76 -15.33 25.67
N GLY A 162 -8.16 -16.59 25.50
CA GLY A 162 -9.45 -17.11 25.99
C GLY A 162 -9.38 -17.78 27.36
N GLN A 163 -8.20 -17.96 27.95
CA GLN A 163 -8.03 -18.68 29.23
C GLN A 163 -7.40 -17.83 30.35
N SER A 164 -6.68 -16.75 30.02
CA SER A 164 -6.00 -15.90 31.03
C SER A 164 -6.43 -14.43 31.01
N LEU A 165 -7.40 -14.08 30.17
CA LEU A 165 -7.90 -12.71 30.04
C LEU A 165 -9.38 -12.72 30.45
N ASP A 166 -9.72 -11.95 31.49
CA ASP A 166 -11.08 -11.46 31.75
C ASP A 166 -11.48 -10.45 30.65
N VAL A 167 -11.33 -10.86 29.39
CA VAL A 167 -11.70 -10.07 28.23
C VAL A 167 -13.07 -10.56 27.81
N ASP A 168 -14.08 -9.73 28.06
CA ASP A 168 -15.42 -10.00 27.59
C ASP A 168 -15.41 -10.00 26.05
N MET A 169 -15.56 -11.20 25.49
CA MET A 169 -15.58 -11.41 24.05
C MET A 169 -16.75 -10.72 23.37
N LEU A 170 -17.80 -10.31 24.09
CA LEU A 170 -18.89 -9.49 23.58
C LEU A 170 -18.45 -8.02 23.47
N ASP A 171 -17.81 -7.47 24.50
CA ASP A 171 -17.30 -6.09 24.48
C ASP A 171 -16.24 -5.91 23.39
N GLU A 172 -15.31 -6.86 23.24
CA GLU A 172 -14.32 -6.84 22.16
C GLU A 172 -14.95 -6.96 20.77
N GLN A 173 -16.08 -7.65 20.65
CA GLN A 173 -16.83 -7.70 19.39
C GLN A 173 -17.49 -6.37 19.08
N VAL A 174 -18.01 -5.67 20.08
CA VAL A 174 -18.60 -4.33 19.93
C VAL A 174 -17.52 -3.33 19.52
N VAL A 175 -16.36 -3.32 20.20
CA VAL A 175 -15.22 -2.46 19.85
C VAL A 175 -14.72 -2.74 18.42
N ARG A 176 -14.62 -4.02 18.02
CA ARG A 176 -14.24 -4.38 16.65
C ARG A 176 -15.29 -3.95 15.63
N ALA A 177 -16.58 -4.10 15.94
CA ALA A 177 -17.66 -3.69 15.05
C ALA A 177 -17.65 -2.17 14.83
N GLU A 178 -17.43 -1.39 15.89
CA GLU A 178 -17.23 0.05 15.82
C GLU A 178 -16.00 0.40 14.97
N GLN A 179 -14.85 -0.25 15.22
CA GLN A 179 -13.64 -0.04 14.42
C GLN A 179 -13.87 -0.31 12.93
N ASN A 180 -14.52 -1.43 12.59
CA ASN A 180 -14.83 -1.77 11.21
C ASN A 180 -15.81 -0.78 10.56
N ALA A 181 -16.79 -0.28 11.31
CA ALA A 181 -17.74 0.73 10.83
C ALA A 181 -17.06 2.07 10.54
N LEU A 182 -16.01 2.41 11.31
CA LEU A 182 -15.27 3.67 11.22
C LEU A 182 -13.98 3.57 10.41
N ALA A 183 -13.60 2.38 9.94
CA ALA A 183 -12.30 2.17 9.29
C ALA A 183 -12.25 2.66 7.84
N TYR A 184 -13.36 3.10 7.23
CA TYR A 184 -13.44 3.43 5.81
C TYR A 184 -14.13 4.76 5.54
N PHE A 185 -13.63 5.50 4.54
CA PHE A 185 -14.23 6.73 4.04
C PHE A 185 -14.11 6.80 2.51
N THR A 186 -15.12 7.35 1.83
CA THR A 186 -15.03 7.70 0.41
C THR A 186 -16.01 8.79 0.04
N ASN A 187 -15.65 9.65 -0.92
CA ASN A 187 -16.57 10.57 -1.60
C ASN A 187 -16.93 10.09 -3.02
N ILE A 188 -16.49 8.89 -3.40
CA ILE A 188 -16.77 8.32 -4.72
C ILE A 188 -18.17 7.70 -4.67
N PRO A 189 -19.10 8.14 -5.56
CA PRO A 189 -20.48 7.69 -5.50
C PRO A 189 -20.63 6.21 -5.88
N GLY A 190 -21.68 5.59 -5.34
CA GLY A 190 -22.07 4.21 -5.62
C GLY A 190 -21.40 3.17 -4.73
N ASP A 191 -21.49 1.92 -5.17
CA ASP A 191 -21.00 0.76 -4.44
C ASP A 191 -19.49 0.54 -4.61
N VAL A 192 -18.97 -0.52 -3.99
CA VAL A 192 -17.54 -0.87 -4.02
C VAL A 192 -17.04 -1.11 -5.43
N ALA A 193 -17.86 -1.73 -6.28
CA ALA A 193 -17.50 -2.00 -7.66
C ALA A 193 -17.39 -0.69 -8.44
N ARG A 194 -18.33 0.24 -8.24
CA ARG A 194 -18.29 1.59 -8.83
C ARG A 194 -17.06 2.37 -8.37
N GLN A 195 -16.76 2.36 -7.07
CA GLN A 195 -15.58 3.03 -6.51
C GLN A 195 -14.29 2.49 -7.11
N ARG A 196 -14.17 1.16 -7.23
CA ARG A 196 -13.03 0.50 -7.87
C ARG A 196 -12.92 0.86 -9.35
N SER A 197 -14.05 0.91 -10.06
CA SER A 197 -14.08 1.20 -11.50
C SER A 197 -13.45 2.55 -11.85
N LEU A 198 -13.48 3.52 -10.94
CA LEU A 198 -12.85 4.83 -11.12
C LEU A 198 -11.34 4.71 -11.36
N PHE A 199 -10.65 3.90 -10.54
CA PHE A 199 -9.21 3.71 -10.67
C PHE A 199 -8.86 2.85 -11.89
N GLU A 200 -9.69 1.86 -12.23
CA GLU A 200 -9.52 1.07 -13.46
C GLU A 200 -9.67 1.95 -14.70
N ALA A 201 -10.69 2.81 -14.71
CA ALA A 201 -10.94 3.79 -15.75
C ALA A 201 -9.76 4.78 -15.89
N ALA A 202 -9.27 5.31 -14.77
CA ALA A 202 -8.13 6.22 -14.75
C ALA A 202 -6.89 5.57 -15.37
N GLU A 203 -6.58 4.31 -15.04
CA GLU A 203 -5.45 3.59 -15.63
C GLU A 203 -5.60 3.31 -17.12
N ARG A 204 -6.82 3.06 -17.59
CA ARG A 204 -7.10 2.86 -19.02
C ARG A 204 -6.93 4.15 -19.81
N ILE A 205 -7.44 5.27 -19.30
CA ILE A 205 -7.54 6.55 -20.03
C ILE A 205 -6.31 7.43 -19.89
N ASP A 206 -5.65 7.43 -18.73
CA ASP A 206 -4.48 8.27 -18.54
C ASP A 206 -3.35 7.88 -19.51
N ALA A 207 -2.53 8.88 -19.86
CA ALA A 207 -1.57 8.76 -20.95
C ALA A 207 -0.63 7.56 -20.75
N LYS A 208 -0.59 6.68 -21.74
CA LYS A 208 0.31 5.54 -21.78
C LYS A 208 1.78 5.97 -21.93
N PRO A 209 2.74 5.20 -21.37
CA PRO A 209 4.16 5.48 -21.56
C PRO A 209 4.52 5.40 -23.05
N LYS A 210 5.17 6.44 -23.56
CA LYS A 210 5.66 6.46 -24.95
C LYS A 210 7.01 5.74 -25.12
N THR A 211 7.72 5.56 -24.01
CA THR A 211 9.09 5.08 -23.97
C THR A 211 9.24 4.09 -22.84
N PHE A 212 10.00 3.04 -23.10
CA PHE A 212 10.39 1.98 -22.17
C PHE A 212 11.91 1.91 -22.16
N TYR A 213 12.47 1.50 -21.03
CA TYR A 213 13.91 1.42 -20.83
C TYR A 213 14.33 0.00 -20.48
N LEU A 214 15.48 -0.41 -20.99
CA LEU A 214 16.21 -1.56 -20.45
C LEU A 214 17.24 -1.07 -19.44
N LYS A 215 17.43 -1.85 -18.39
CA LYS A 215 18.33 -1.56 -17.27
C LYS A 215 19.24 -2.73 -16.98
N ALA A 216 20.48 -2.43 -16.60
CA ALA A 216 21.42 -3.43 -16.10
C ALA A 216 22.30 -2.83 -15.00
N SER A 217 22.79 -3.70 -14.11
CA SER A 217 23.68 -3.29 -13.03
C SER A 217 25.08 -2.92 -13.53
N THR A 218 25.60 -1.76 -13.13
CA THR A 218 26.98 -1.34 -13.43
C THR A 218 28.02 -2.30 -12.85
N ALA A 219 27.70 -3.03 -11.77
CA ALA A 219 28.58 -4.04 -11.17
C ALA A 219 28.86 -5.19 -12.14
N LYS A 220 27.92 -5.47 -13.05
CA LYS A 220 27.94 -6.63 -13.94
C LYS A 220 28.52 -6.33 -15.32
N LEU A 221 29.07 -5.13 -15.55
CA LEU A 221 29.60 -4.73 -16.85
C LEU A 221 30.64 -5.73 -17.43
N ALA A 222 31.62 -6.13 -16.63
CA ALA A 222 32.67 -7.06 -17.08
C ALA A 222 32.09 -8.45 -17.40
N TYR A 223 31.19 -8.94 -16.53
CA TYR A 223 30.50 -10.21 -16.71
C TYR A 223 29.63 -10.20 -17.98
N LEU A 224 28.82 -9.16 -18.18
CA LEU A 224 27.95 -9.01 -19.35
C LEU A 224 28.74 -8.90 -20.66
N LYS A 225 29.89 -8.22 -20.66
CA LYS A 225 30.78 -8.18 -21.83
C LYS A 225 31.31 -9.56 -22.20
N GLN A 226 31.79 -10.31 -21.21
CA GLN A 226 32.27 -11.67 -21.43
C GLN A 226 31.15 -12.57 -21.93
N LEU A 227 29.99 -12.51 -21.30
CA LEU A 227 28.83 -13.32 -21.65
C LEU A 227 28.31 -13.01 -23.05
N ALA A 228 28.27 -11.73 -23.43
CA ALA A 228 27.84 -11.31 -24.76
C ALA A 228 28.73 -11.87 -25.88
N VAL A 229 30.05 -11.90 -25.67
CA VAL A 229 31.00 -12.49 -26.64
C VAL A 229 30.90 -14.01 -26.65
N GLN A 230 30.83 -14.65 -25.48
CA GLN A 230 30.77 -16.12 -25.37
C GLN A 230 29.52 -16.72 -25.99
N ARG A 231 28.40 -15.98 -25.94
CA ARG A 231 27.11 -16.45 -26.42
C ARG A 231 26.78 -15.97 -27.83
N ASP A 232 27.62 -15.16 -28.45
CA ASP A 232 27.30 -14.50 -29.72
C ASP A 232 25.96 -13.72 -29.61
N ALA A 233 25.96 -12.75 -28.69
CA ALA A 233 24.79 -11.93 -28.40
C ALA A 233 24.37 -11.08 -29.62
N PRO A 234 23.10 -10.67 -29.70
CA PRO A 234 22.60 -9.86 -30.81
C PRO A 234 23.39 -8.54 -30.98
N ASP A 235 23.57 -8.10 -32.21
CA ASP A 235 24.32 -6.87 -32.54
C ASP A 235 23.84 -5.63 -31.77
N TRP A 236 22.53 -5.54 -31.53
CA TRP A 236 21.93 -4.43 -30.79
C TRP A 236 22.37 -4.37 -29.31
N PHE A 237 22.86 -5.48 -28.75
CA PHE A 237 23.27 -5.57 -27.35
C PHE A 237 24.61 -4.86 -27.08
N PHE A 238 25.52 -4.85 -28.06
CA PHE A 238 26.84 -4.22 -27.90
C PHE A 238 26.76 -2.69 -27.68
N PRO A 239 25.93 -1.92 -28.42
CA PRO A 239 25.64 -0.53 -28.09
C PRO A 239 25.15 -0.32 -26.65
N MET A 240 24.37 -1.27 -26.09
CA MET A 240 23.86 -1.16 -24.72
C MET A 240 24.97 -1.37 -23.68
N LEU A 241 25.91 -2.30 -23.92
CA LEU A 241 27.09 -2.48 -23.08
C LEU A 241 27.98 -1.24 -23.05
N GLU A 242 28.04 -0.52 -24.18
CA GLU A 242 28.75 0.73 -24.28
C GLU A 242 28.07 1.85 -23.47
N GLN A 243 26.74 1.91 -23.45
CA GLN A 243 26.00 2.82 -22.57
C GLN A 243 26.24 2.49 -21.09
N LEU A 244 26.23 1.20 -20.72
CA LEU A 244 26.52 0.77 -19.35
C LEU A 244 27.95 1.15 -18.93
N ARG A 245 28.92 1.05 -19.85
CA ARG A 245 30.29 1.49 -19.63
C ARG A 245 30.37 2.99 -19.33
N LYS A 246 29.69 3.82 -20.13
CA LYS A 246 29.62 5.27 -19.91
C LYS A 246 28.97 5.61 -18.57
N ALA A 247 27.82 4.99 -18.26
CA ALA A 247 27.12 5.19 -17.00
C ALA A 247 27.97 4.83 -15.77
N LYS A 248 28.81 3.80 -15.86
CA LYS A 248 29.79 3.46 -14.82
C LYS A 248 30.90 4.52 -14.72
N GLN A 249 31.43 4.99 -15.84
CA GLN A 249 32.47 6.04 -15.83
C GLN A 249 31.98 7.35 -15.22
N ASP A 250 30.77 7.79 -15.59
CA ASP A 250 30.17 9.02 -15.05
C ASP A 250 29.94 8.92 -13.54
N ALA A 251 29.55 7.74 -13.05
CA ALA A 251 29.39 7.48 -11.63
C ALA A 251 30.73 7.47 -10.89
N ASP A 252 31.78 6.90 -11.49
CA ASP A 252 33.13 6.88 -10.94
C ASP A 252 33.71 8.30 -10.85
N GLU A 253 33.49 9.13 -11.87
CA GLU A 253 33.88 10.53 -11.88
C GLU A 253 33.13 11.33 -10.81
N THR A 254 31.81 11.13 -10.69
CA THR A 254 30.99 11.77 -9.67
C THR A 254 31.45 11.37 -8.26
N ALA A 255 31.72 10.09 -8.02
CA ALA A 255 32.21 9.59 -6.73
C ALA A 255 33.55 10.24 -6.36
N ARG A 256 34.48 10.36 -7.31
CA ARG A 256 35.78 11.05 -7.13
C ARG A 256 35.58 12.53 -6.79
N ASN A 257 34.74 13.23 -7.56
CA ASN A 257 34.49 14.66 -7.38
C ASN A 257 33.80 14.97 -6.03
N CYS A 258 32.88 14.11 -5.61
CA CYS A 258 32.16 14.25 -4.34
C CYS A 258 32.89 13.63 -3.14
N ARG A 259 34.07 13.02 -3.32
CA ARG A 259 34.80 12.25 -2.30
C ARG A 259 33.90 11.21 -1.60
N LYS A 260 33.02 10.58 -2.38
CA LYS A 260 32.11 9.53 -1.91
C LYS A 260 32.62 8.17 -2.41
N GLU A 261 32.23 7.12 -1.71
CA GLU A 261 32.47 5.76 -2.16
C GLU A 261 31.74 5.50 -3.49
N GLN A 262 32.37 4.75 -4.38
CA GLN A 262 31.76 4.30 -5.63
C GLN A 262 30.63 3.34 -5.30
N TRP A 263 29.46 3.56 -5.89
CA TRP A 263 28.30 2.69 -5.71
C TRP A 263 27.83 2.18 -7.06
N ASP A 264 27.52 0.89 -7.12
CA ASP A 264 26.92 0.28 -8.30
C ASP A 264 25.40 0.44 -8.28
N TYR A 265 24.82 0.61 -9.47
CA TYR A 265 23.39 0.85 -9.64
C TYR A 265 22.86 0.28 -10.95
N HIS A 266 21.54 0.27 -11.11
CA HIS A 266 20.90 -0.14 -12.36
C HIS A 266 20.80 1.07 -13.30
N ALA A 267 21.71 1.13 -14.27
CA ALA A 267 21.74 2.17 -15.29
C ALA A 267 20.77 1.84 -16.42
N GLN A 268 20.18 2.88 -17.03
CA GLN A 268 19.44 2.73 -18.28
C GLN A 268 20.44 2.47 -19.41
N ILE A 269 20.32 1.32 -20.06
CA ILE A 269 21.24 0.88 -21.12
C ILE A 269 20.64 1.04 -22.52
N ALA A 270 19.31 1.15 -22.61
CA ALA A 270 18.60 1.49 -23.84
C ALA A 270 17.20 2.02 -23.58
N SER A 271 16.63 2.68 -24.59
CA SER A 271 15.25 3.15 -24.59
C SER A 271 14.58 2.91 -25.94
N GLY A 272 13.32 2.51 -25.94
CA GLY A 272 12.54 2.29 -27.17
C GLY A 272 11.04 2.41 -26.96
N SER A 273 10.28 2.26 -28.04
CA SER A 273 8.83 2.05 -27.99
C SER A 273 8.48 0.69 -27.35
N ALA A 274 7.21 0.47 -27.02
CA ALA A 274 6.73 -0.80 -26.49
C ALA A 274 7.11 -1.99 -27.39
N GLU A 275 6.99 -1.82 -28.71
CA GLU A 275 7.29 -2.86 -29.70
C GLU A 275 8.79 -3.14 -29.81
N GLN A 276 9.62 -2.09 -29.79
CA GLN A 276 11.09 -2.25 -29.85
C GLN A 276 11.62 -2.97 -28.60
N VAL A 277 11.14 -2.58 -27.42
CA VAL A 277 11.54 -3.27 -26.18
C VAL A 277 10.98 -4.69 -26.14
N TYR A 278 9.78 -4.93 -26.67
CA TYR A 278 9.24 -6.27 -26.83
C TYR A 278 10.16 -7.14 -27.70
N ASP A 279 10.64 -6.62 -28.83
CA ASP A 279 11.54 -7.33 -29.74
C ASP A 279 12.89 -7.65 -29.06
N TRP A 280 13.51 -6.68 -28.38
CA TRP A 280 14.75 -6.91 -27.62
C TRP A 280 14.60 -7.98 -26.54
N LEU A 281 13.50 -7.94 -25.78
CA LEU A 281 13.23 -8.94 -24.76
C LEU A 281 12.95 -10.33 -25.37
N SER A 282 12.34 -10.36 -26.56
CA SER A 282 12.12 -11.60 -27.32
C SER A 282 13.43 -12.21 -27.80
N ASP A 283 14.34 -11.40 -28.32
CA ASP A 283 15.66 -11.85 -28.77
C ASP A 283 16.46 -12.43 -27.60
N LEU A 284 16.38 -11.79 -26.43
CA LEU A 284 17.04 -12.26 -25.20
C LEU A 284 16.50 -13.61 -24.68
N GLU A 285 15.36 -14.10 -25.15
CA GLU A 285 14.86 -15.43 -24.75
C GLU A 285 15.78 -16.56 -25.20
N ALA A 286 16.49 -16.38 -26.33
CA ALA A 286 17.53 -17.30 -26.78
C ALA A 286 18.79 -17.27 -25.87
N TYR A 287 18.87 -16.29 -24.95
CA TYR A 287 20.02 -16.05 -24.08
C TYR A 287 19.59 -15.89 -22.61
N PRO A 288 19.14 -16.97 -21.93
CA PRO A 288 18.60 -16.88 -20.57
C PRO A 288 19.54 -16.24 -19.55
N ASP A 289 20.85 -16.49 -19.67
CA ASP A 289 21.88 -15.91 -18.80
C ASP A 289 21.96 -14.38 -18.97
N LEU A 290 21.77 -13.85 -20.18
CA LEU A 290 21.73 -12.40 -20.44
C LEU A 290 20.37 -11.81 -20.03
N LYS A 291 19.26 -12.51 -20.32
CA LYS A 291 17.91 -12.09 -19.93
C LYS A 291 17.78 -11.93 -18.42
N ALA A 292 18.43 -12.80 -17.64
CA ALA A 292 18.44 -12.73 -16.18
C ALA A 292 19.09 -11.46 -15.62
N GLU A 293 19.88 -10.76 -16.44
CA GLU A 293 20.68 -9.60 -16.05
C GLU A 293 20.17 -8.27 -16.60
N VAL A 294 19.11 -8.33 -17.40
CA VAL A 294 18.46 -7.17 -17.99
C VAL A 294 17.07 -7.05 -17.39
N GLU A 295 16.83 -5.91 -16.76
CA GLU A 295 15.51 -5.50 -16.31
C GLU A 295 14.92 -4.52 -17.33
N TRP A 296 13.61 -4.33 -17.30
CA TRP A 296 12.99 -3.24 -18.03
C TRP A 296 12.15 -2.39 -17.08
N GLU A 297 11.98 -1.14 -17.45
CA GLU A 297 11.06 -0.23 -16.78
C GLU A 297 10.25 0.56 -17.81
N GLN A 298 9.02 0.89 -17.47
CA GLN A 298 8.26 1.86 -18.26
C GLN A 298 8.78 3.27 -17.98
N GLY A 299 8.67 4.14 -18.98
CA GLY A 299 8.90 5.55 -18.81
C GLY A 299 7.70 6.30 -18.25
N ARG A 300 7.72 7.62 -18.43
CA ARG A 300 6.70 8.51 -17.87
C ARG A 300 5.34 8.22 -18.48
N ALA A 301 4.37 7.95 -17.61
CA ALA A 301 2.96 7.79 -17.94
C ALA A 301 2.10 8.79 -17.15
N GLY A 302 0.83 8.87 -17.54
CA GLY A 302 -0.17 9.67 -16.84
C GLY A 302 -0.42 9.11 -15.44
N ARG A 303 -0.60 10.01 -14.48
CA ARG A 303 -0.91 9.68 -13.09
C ARG A 303 -2.34 9.15 -12.97
N SER A 304 -2.50 7.89 -12.58
CA SER A 304 -3.81 7.28 -12.35
C SER A 304 -4.27 7.38 -10.89
N GLN A 305 -3.35 7.58 -9.94
CA GLN A 305 -3.66 7.66 -8.51
C GLN A 305 -2.55 8.40 -7.74
N ILE A 306 -2.92 9.04 -6.64
CA ILE A 306 -2.02 9.52 -5.58
C ILE A 306 -2.35 8.72 -4.33
N ARG A 307 -1.35 8.08 -3.75
CA ARG A 307 -1.47 7.33 -2.50
C ARG A 307 -0.88 8.15 -1.37
N PHE A 308 -1.61 8.27 -0.28
CA PHE A 308 -1.13 8.87 0.96
C PHE A 308 -1.06 7.80 2.04
N VAL A 309 0.04 7.78 2.79
CA VAL A 309 0.18 6.93 3.98
C VAL A 309 0.59 7.82 5.15
N GLY A 310 -0.33 8.04 6.09
CA GLY A 310 -0.09 8.89 7.26
C GLY A 310 -0.18 8.09 8.55
N GLU A 311 0.86 8.11 9.38
CA GLU A 311 0.79 7.50 10.70
C GLU A 311 -0.12 8.31 11.65
N LEU A 312 -0.79 7.62 12.56
CA LEU A 312 -1.67 8.21 13.56
C LEU A 312 -1.02 8.14 14.96
N PRO A 313 -1.18 9.18 15.80
CA PRO A 313 -0.69 9.14 17.17
C PRO A 313 -1.25 7.98 17.98
N GLN A 314 -0.40 7.38 18.83
CA GLN A 314 -0.86 6.44 19.85
C GLN A 314 -1.76 7.18 20.86
N GLY A 315 -2.79 6.50 21.36
CA GLY A 315 -3.70 7.04 22.39
C GLY A 315 -4.99 7.64 21.84
N LEU A 316 -5.12 7.76 20.52
CA LEU A 316 -6.39 8.11 19.87
C LEU A 316 -7.38 6.96 19.92
N SER A 317 -8.66 7.27 20.14
CA SER A 317 -9.80 6.36 20.02
C SER A 317 -10.13 6.05 18.55
N PRO A 318 -10.94 5.01 18.26
CA PRO A 318 -11.42 4.75 16.90
C PRO A 318 -12.15 5.95 16.26
N SER A 319 -12.98 6.65 17.03
CA SER A 319 -13.72 7.82 16.55
C SER A 319 -12.82 9.01 16.23
N GLU A 320 -11.80 9.28 17.05
CA GLU A 320 -10.82 10.34 16.79
C GLU A 320 -9.98 10.04 15.53
N ARG A 321 -9.57 8.77 15.34
CA ARG A 321 -8.86 8.35 14.12
C ARG A 321 -9.73 8.52 12.88
N HIS A 322 -11.02 8.14 12.98
CA HIS A 322 -11.99 8.34 11.91
C HIS A 322 -12.23 9.82 11.62
N GLN A 323 -12.25 10.67 12.65
CA GLN A 323 -12.37 12.11 12.49
C GLN A 323 -11.16 12.66 11.71
N ILE A 324 -9.93 12.26 12.04
CA ILE A 324 -8.72 12.63 11.29
C ILE A 324 -8.84 12.19 9.82
N LEU A 325 -9.20 10.92 9.58
CA LEU A 325 -9.39 10.37 8.23
C LEU A 325 -10.39 11.21 7.43
N THR A 326 -11.57 11.46 8.01
CA THR A 326 -12.68 12.16 7.38
C THR A 326 -12.34 13.62 7.11
N MET A 327 -11.72 14.32 8.05
CA MET A 327 -11.30 15.71 7.87
C MET A 327 -10.23 15.81 6.78
N PHE A 328 -9.21 14.94 6.81
CA PHE A 328 -8.14 14.97 5.81
C PHE A 328 -8.68 14.67 4.41
N CYS A 329 -9.47 13.60 4.26
CA CYS A 329 -10.13 13.25 3.01
C CYS A 329 -11.12 14.33 2.56
N GLY A 330 -11.80 15.00 3.50
CA GLY A 330 -12.66 16.14 3.25
C GLY A 330 -11.92 17.32 2.62
N THR A 331 -10.68 17.61 3.04
CA THR A 331 -9.87 18.65 2.38
C THR A 331 -9.51 18.29 0.94
N LEU A 332 -9.21 17.02 0.66
CA LEU A 332 -8.92 16.55 -0.70
C LEU A 332 -10.18 16.58 -1.58
N ALA A 333 -11.31 16.16 -1.02
CA ALA A 333 -12.61 16.22 -1.69
C ALA A 333 -13.02 17.67 -2.01
N ALA A 334 -12.77 18.61 -1.09
CA ALA A 334 -13.03 20.03 -1.29
C ALA A 334 -12.18 20.64 -2.41
N ASP A 335 -10.95 20.15 -2.61
CA ASP A 335 -10.13 20.53 -3.77
C ASP A 335 -10.62 19.89 -5.09
N GLY A 336 -11.57 18.95 -5.02
CA GLY A 336 -12.13 18.23 -6.15
C GLY A 336 -11.51 16.86 -6.43
N MET A 337 -10.75 16.28 -5.50
CA MET A 337 -10.24 14.91 -5.66
C MET A 337 -11.31 13.86 -5.35
N MET A 338 -11.21 12.72 -6.02
CA MET A 338 -12.02 11.53 -5.74
C MET A 338 -11.20 10.59 -4.86
N VAL A 339 -11.67 10.28 -3.65
CA VAL A 339 -10.90 9.59 -2.62
C VAL A 339 -11.59 8.34 -2.10
N ALA A 340 -10.80 7.29 -1.89
CA ALA A 340 -11.17 6.09 -1.15
C ALA A 340 -10.08 5.86 -0.09
N ALA A 341 -10.48 5.74 1.17
CA ALA A 341 -9.55 5.80 2.28
C ALA A 341 -9.88 4.78 3.36
N ALA A 342 -8.86 4.29 4.04
CA ALA A 342 -9.00 3.37 5.15
C ALA A 342 -8.02 3.65 6.28
N ILE A 343 -8.39 3.24 7.50
CA ILE A 343 -7.49 3.12 8.64
C ILE A 343 -7.04 1.66 8.73
N HIS A 344 -5.73 1.43 8.71
CA HIS A 344 -5.14 0.10 8.89
C HIS A 344 -4.69 -0.07 10.34
N GLN A 345 -5.02 -1.21 10.93
CA GLN A 345 -4.50 -1.64 12.22
C GLN A 345 -3.10 -2.25 12.03
N PRO A 346 -2.21 -2.13 13.02
CA PRO A 346 -0.99 -2.91 13.09
C PRO A 346 -1.18 -4.41 12.89
N ASP A 347 -0.57 -4.96 11.84
CA ASP A 347 -0.51 -6.40 11.62
C ASP A 347 0.56 -7.09 12.49
N ARG A 348 0.72 -8.41 12.33
CA ARG A 348 1.71 -9.23 13.07
C ARG A 348 3.16 -8.83 12.81
N THR A 349 3.43 -8.15 11.69
CA THR A 349 4.77 -7.77 11.26
C THR A 349 5.15 -6.35 11.68
N ASN A 350 4.18 -5.55 12.14
CA ASN A 350 4.31 -4.14 12.50
C ASN A 350 4.17 -3.88 14.02
N ASP A 351 4.60 -2.70 14.47
CA ASP A 351 4.46 -2.25 15.86
C ASP A 351 2.98 -2.05 16.21
N LYS A 352 2.52 -2.59 17.34
CA LYS A 352 1.11 -2.56 17.79
C LYS A 352 0.53 -1.15 17.97
N ARG A 353 1.37 -0.11 17.96
CA ARG A 353 0.98 1.30 18.06
C ARG A 353 0.78 1.97 16.70
N ASN A 354 1.25 1.35 15.62
CA ASN A 354 1.35 1.94 14.29
C ASN A 354 0.02 1.93 13.49
N PHE A 355 -1.02 2.53 14.06
CA PHE A 355 -2.22 2.85 13.28
C PHE A 355 -1.86 3.88 12.22
N HIS A 356 -2.36 3.68 11.00
CA HIS A 356 -2.06 4.58 9.90
C HIS A 356 -3.21 4.61 8.90
N ILE A 357 -3.34 5.73 8.20
CA ILE A 357 -4.31 5.88 7.11
C ILE A 357 -3.65 5.49 5.78
N HIS A 358 -4.44 4.87 4.91
CA HIS A 358 -4.16 4.78 3.48
C HIS A 358 -5.24 5.57 2.74
N VAL A 359 -4.85 6.47 1.85
CA VAL A 359 -5.78 7.24 1.03
C VAL A 359 -5.39 7.08 -0.43
N ASP A 360 -6.30 6.53 -1.21
CA ASP A 360 -6.22 6.45 -2.65
C ASP A 360 -7.02 7.61 -3.24
N ALA A 361 -6.33 8.55 -3.88
CA ALA A 361 -6.92 9.73 -4.49
C ALA A 361 -6.74 9.73 -6.01
N TYR A 362 -7.79 10.08 -6.75
CA TYR A 362 -7.70 10.48 -8.15
C TYR A 362 -7.79 12.00 -8.23
N ASP A 363 -6.81 12.59 -8.90
CA ASP A 363 -6.56 14.03 -8.91
C ASP A 363 -7.43 14.80 -9.91
N ARG A 364 -8.61 14.28 -10.23
CA ARG A 364 -9.59 14.89 -11.12
C ARG A 364 -10.97 14.72 -10.51
N PRO A 365 -11.80 15.78 -10.48
CA PRO A 365 -13.22 15.61 -10.21
C PRO A 365 -13.81 14.69 -11.29
N ALA A 366 -14.64 13.75 -10.88
CA ALA A 366 -15.22 12.77 -11.79
C ALA A 366 -16.67 12.49 -11.41
N GLN A 367 -17.50 12.34 -12.43
CA GLN A 367 -18.89 11.93 -12.29
C GLN A 367 -19.14 10.64 -13.09
N TRP A 368 -19.94 9.76 -12.52
CA TRP A 368 -20.46 8.60 -13.24
C TRP A 368 -21.62 9.03 -14.14
N LEU A 369 -21.56 8.69 -15.42
CA LEU A 369 -22.57 9.00 -16.42
C LEU A 369 -23.44 7.77 -16.65
N GLU A 370 -24.58 7.69 -15.96
CA GLU A 370 -25.48 6.52 -16.05
C GLU A 370 -25.95 6.24 -17.50
N GLU A 371 -26.13 7.27 -18.32
CA GLU A 371 -26.53 7.12 -19.73
C GLU A 371 -25.46 6.47 -20.63
N HIS A 372 -24.20 6.51 -20.19
CA HIS A 372 -23.05 6.01 -20.95
C HIS A 372 -22.33 4.85 -20.27
N ASP A 373 -22.77 4.47 -19.06
CA ASP A 373 -22.16 3.42 -18.24
C ASP A 373 -20.64 3.60 -18.06
N CYS A 374 -20.20 4.85 -17.88
CA CYS A 374 -18.78 5.19 -17.76
C CYS A 374 -18.54 6.44 -16.93
N TRP A 375 -17.29 6.69 -16.54
CA TRP A 375 -16.89 7.97 -15.95
C TRP A 375 -16.84 9.08 -17.01
N ASP A 376 -17.10 10.32 -16.60
CA ASP A 376 -17.09 11.51 -17.48
C ASP A 376 -15.78 11.68 -18.27
N PHE A 377 -14.65 11.31 -17.67
CA PHE A 377 -13.34 11.38 -18.29
C PHE A 377 -13.07 10.24 -19.28
N GLU A 378 -13.86 9.16 -19.26
CA GLU A 378 -13.82 8.08 -20.25
C GLU A 378 -14.65 8.40 -21.48
N HIS A 379 -15.73 9.18 -21.32
CA HIS A 379 -16.65 9.50 -22.41
C HIS A 379 -15.89 10.15 -23.58
N CYS A 380 -15.88 9.45 -24.71
CA CYS A 380 -15.09 9.78 -25.88
C CYS A 380 -15.98 10.00 -27.10
N VAL A 381 -15.79 11.13 -27.78
CA VAL A 381 -16.45 11.47 -29.04
C VAL A 381 -15.39 11.68 -30.11
N ARG A 382 -15.62 11.11 -31.30
CA ARG A 382 -14.74 11.32 -32.45
C ARG A 382 -15.12 12.63 -33.16
N LYS A 383 -14.22 13.61 -33.15
CA LYS A 383 -14.37 14.90 -33.84
C LYS A 383 -13.19 15.13 -34.77
N ASN A 384 -13.45 15.38 -36.05
CA ASN A 384 -12.43 15.56 -37.09
C ASN A 384 -11.38 14.43 -37.12
N GLY A 385 -11.83 13.18 -37.00
CA GLY A 385 -10.97 11.99 -36.99
C GLY A 385 -10.15 11.78 -35.71
N LYS A 386 -10.28 12.64 -34.69
CA LYS A 386 -9.56 12.53 -33.42
C LYS A 386 -10.51 12.20 -32.27
N ASN A 387 -10.02 11.38 -31.33
CA ASN A 387 -10.73 11.11 -30.08
C ASN A 387 -10.67 12.37 -29.20
N THR A 388 -11.83 12.83 -28.75
CA THR A 388 -11.98 13.97 -27.85
C THR A 388 -12.80 13.54 -26.63
N TYR A 389 -12.50 14.12 -25.47
CA TYR A 389 -13.16 13.76 -24.21
C TYR A 389 -13.86 15.01 -23.67
N PRO A 390 -15.05 15.34 -24.18
CA PRO A 390 -15.68 16.65 -23.97
C PRO A 390 -16.14 16.86 -22.52
N LEU A 391 -16.49 15.80 -21.81
CA LEU A 391 -17.00 15.85 -20.42
C LEU A 391 -15.87 15.73 -19.38
N ARG A 392 -14.63 15.51 -19.83
CA ARG A 392 -13.47 15.33 -18.95
C ARG A 392 -13.10 16.64 -18.26
N GLN A 393 -13.33 16.70 -16.96
CA GLN A 393 -12.96 17.83 -16.10
C GLN A 393 -11.44 17.97 -15.98
N ARG A 394 -10.90 19.11 -15.55
CA ARG A 394 -9.44 19.29 -15.41
C ARG A 394 -8.90 18.62 -14.15
N LYS A 395 -7.65 18.15 -14.18
CA LYS A 395 -6.96 17.68 -12.98
C LYS A 395 -6.74 18.84 -12.01
N VAL A 396 -6.91 18.58 -10.72
CA VAL A 396 -6.62 19.49 -9.61
C VAL A 396 -5.13 19.87 -9.66
N ARG A 397 -4.85 21.16 -9.50
CA ARG A 397 -3.47 21.68 -9.49
C ARG A 397 -3.25 22.51 -8.24
N TYR A 398 -2.09 22.33 -7.63
CA TYR A 398 -1.67 23.09 -6.47
C TYR A 398 -0.60 24.10 -6.86
N PRO A 399 -0.63 25.32 -6.30
CA PRO A 399 0.49 26.24 -6.40
C PRO A 399 1.64 25.71 -5.53
N GLY A 400 2.83 25.51 -6.12
CA GLY A 400 4.01 25.04 -5.39
C GLY A 400 4.07 23.51 -5.19
N GLN A 401 4.84 23.08 -4.19
CA GLN A 401 5.07 21.67 -3.91
C GLN A 401 3.88 21.07 -3.14
N SER A 402 3.04 20.30 -3.83
CA SER A 402 1.83 19.70 -3.24
C SER A 402 2.13 18.83 -2.02
N ALA A 403 3.30 18.18 -1.96
CA ALA A 403 3.69 17.35 -0.83
C ALA A 403 3.75 18.14 0.50
N ILE A 404 4.26 19.37 0.48
CA ILE A 404 4.31 20.25 1.65
C ILE A 404 2.89 20.60 2.10
N ILE A 405 2.02 20.96 1.14
CA ILE A 405 0.62 21.32 1.41
C ILE A 405 -0.13 20.17 2.09
N PHE A 406 -0.04 18.96 1.53
CA PHE A 406 -0.75 17.80 2.07
C PHE A 406 -0.24 17.39 3.45
N ARG A 407 1.08 17.43 3.64
CA ARG A 407 1.68 17.13 4.94
C ARG A 407 1.25 18.14 6.00
N GLN A 408 1.25 19.43 5.67
CA GLN A 408 0.81 20.48 6.59
C GLN A 408 -0.65 20.29 7.00
N ARG A 409 -1.54 20.08 6.02
CA ARG A 409 -2.97 19.81 6.30
C ARG A 409 -3.16 18.59 7.21
N PHE A 410 -2.42 17.51 6.96
CA PHE A 410 -2.49 16.32 7.81
C PHE A 410 -2.05 16.63 9.24
N ILE A 411 -0.92 17.32 9.43
CA ILE A 411 -0.42 17.73 10.74
C ILE A 411 -1.42 18.62 11.47
N ASP A 412 -1.96 19.64 10.80
CA ASP A 412 -2.92 20.57 11.38
C ASP A 412 -4.18 19.86 11.87
N ILE A 413 -4.71 18.93 11.07
CA ILE A 413 -5.89 18.13 11.41
C ILE A 413 -5.62 17.20 12.59
N VAL A 414 -4.48 16.51 12.61
CA VAL A 414 -4.10 15.66 13.74
C VAL A 414 -4.01 16.49 15.02
N ASN A 415 -3.31 17.63 14.97
CA ASN A 415 -3.16 18.54 16.10
C ASN A 415 -4.49 19.14 16.56
N GLN A 416 -5.40 19.43 15.64
CA GLN A 416 -6.75 19.87 15.96
C GLN A 416 -7.54 18.79 16.71
N VAL A 417 -7.51 17.54 16.25
CA VAL A 417 -8.25 16.44 16.88
C VAL A 417 -7.69 16.11 18.26
N ARG A 418 -6.36 16.14 18.46
CA ARG A 418 -5.76 15.93 19.78
C ARG A 418 -5.81 17.16 20.70
N ALA A 419 -6.41 18.27 20.30
CA ALA A 419 -6.36 19.51 21.07
C ALA A 419 -6.80 19.30 22.53
N GLY A 420 -6.00 19.80 23.47
CA GLY A 420 -6.24 19.62 24.92
C GLY A 420 -5.72 18.30 25.50
N ARG A 421 -5.27 17.35 24.68
CA ARG A 421 -4.71 16.06 25.11
C ARG A 421 -3.19 16.09 25.13
N LYS A 422 -2.60 16.28 26.31
CA LYS A 422 -1.14 16.39 26.51
C LYS A 422 -0.44 15.04 26.49
N GLU A 423 -1.18 13.97 26.72
CA GLU A 423 -0.73 12.58 26.69
C GLU A 423 -0.59 12.03 25.26
N ILE A 424 -1.19 12.69 24.27
CA ILE A 424 -1.00 12.39 22.85
C ILE A 424 0.06 13.31 22.27
N ALA A 425 1.00 12.72 21.53
CA ALA A 425 2.10 13.44 20.90
C ALA A 425 1.59 14.52 19.94
N GLU A 426 2.14 15.73 20.05
CA GLU A 426 1.94 16.83 19.11
C GLU A 426 2.73 16.56 17.83
N TYR A 427 2.12 16.76 16.67
CA TYR A 427 2.84 16.65 15.40
C TYR A 427 3.48 17.97 15.00
N LEU A 428 4.75 17.91 14.59
CA LEU A 428 5.54 19.07 14.16
C LEU A 428 5.73 19.08 12.64
N PRO A 429 5.61 20.25 12.00
CA PRO A 429 6.03 20.43 10.60
C PRO A 429 7.56 20.43 10.48
N GLY A 430 8.05 20.32 9.25
CA GLY A 430 9.48 20.42 8.95
C GLY A 430 10.29 19.15 9.20
N THR A 431 11.60 19.32 9.30
CA THR A 431 12.61 18.26 9.43
C THR A 431 13.07 18.08 10.87
N TYR A 432 13.78 16.99 11.15
CA TYR A 432 14.39 16.77 12.48
C TYR A 432 15.33 17.92 12.88
N ALA A 433 16.15 18.40 11.94
CA ALA A 433 17.08 19.50 12.18
C ALA A 433 16.37 20.81 12.56
N GLU A 434 15.30 21.16 11.84
CA GLU A 434 14.50 22.38 12.12
C GLU A 434 13.83 22.34 13.50
N ASN A 435 13.54 21.14 14.00
CA ASN A 435 12.89 20.94 15.30
C ASN A 435 13.87 20.57 16.42
N GLY A 436 15.19 20.66 16.19
CA GLY A 436 16.21 20.33 17.19
C GLY A 436 16.19 18.86 17.63
N VAL A 437 15.67 17.97 16.80
CA VAL A 437 15.62 16.53 17.07
C VAL A 437 16.95 15.92 16.62
N GLU A 438 17.79 15.51 17.58
CA GLU A 438 19.08 14.85 17.35
C GLU A 438 18.90 13.38 16.94
N LEU A 439 18.17 13.16 15.85
CA LEU A 439 18.00 11.84 15.23
C LEU A 439 18.42 11.89 13.77
N THR A 440 19.22 10.91 13.36
CA THR A 440 19.44 10.63 11.95
C THR A 440 18.21 9.88 11.39
N PRO A 441 17.56 10.39 10.32
CA PRO A 441 16.52 9.64 9.61
C PRO A 441 17.00 8.24 9.23
N LEU A 442 16.18 7.19 9.43
CA LEU A 442 16.56 5.86 8.96
C LEU A 442 16.37 5.76 7.46
N GLU A 443 17.27 5.01 6.85
CA GLU A 443 17.15 4.53 5.49
C GLU A 443 15.98 3.53 5.38
N HIS A 444 15.04 3.77 4.46
CA HIS A 444 13.96 2.80 4.20
C HIS A 444 14.54 1.59 3.45
N MET A 445 14.96 0.57 4.19
CA MET A 445 15.61 -0.61 3.60
C MET A 445 14.64 -1.54 2.83
N GLY A 446 13.34 -1.23 2.80
CA GLY A 446 12.30 -2.08 2.23
C GLY A 446 11.95 -3.28 3.14
N SER A 447 10.74 -3.83 2.94
CA SER A 447 10.16 -4.88 3.80
C SER A 447 11.03 -6.14 3.93
N ARG A 448 11.74 -6.52 2.87
CA ARG A 448 12.62 -7.69 2.86
C ARG A 448 13.88 -7.49 3.72
N ALA A 449 14.53 -6.34 3.61
CA ALA A 449 15.72 -6.05 4.40
C ALA A 449 15.36 -5.82 5.88
N ILE A 450 14.26 -5.11 6.17
CA ILE A 450 13.73 -4.99 7.55
C ILE A 450 13.43 -6.37 8.14
N GLY A 451 12.89 -7.30 7.33
CA GLY A 451 12.65 -8.68 7.76
C GLY A 451 13.93 -9.49 8.00
N LEU A 452 15.04 -9.15 7.35
CA LEU A 452 16.35 -9.76 7.59
C LEU A 452 17.03 -9.15 8.82
N GLU A 453 16.94 -7.83 9.00
CA GLU A 453 17.43 -7.09 10.17
C GLU A 453 16.70 -7.56 11.44
N LYS A 454 15.37 -7.65 11.40
CA LYS A 454 14.55 -8.17 12.51
C LYS A 454 14.91 -9.61 12.90
N ARG A 455 15.46 -10.40 11.97
CA ARG A 455 15.95 -11.77 12.20
C ARG A 455 17.43 -11.82 12.57
N GLY A 456 18.11 -10.68 12.69
CA GLY A 456 19.54 -10.58 12.98
C GLY A 456 20.44 -11.10 11.85
N ALA A 457 19.90 -11.27 10.65
CA ALA A 457 20.64 -11.80 9.50
C ALA A 457 21.47 -10.72 8.78
N ILE A 458 21.10 -9.46 8.98
CA ILE A 458 21.85 -8.26 8.56
C ILE A 458 21.80 -7.26 9.73
N THR A 459 22.81 -6.41 9.86
CA THR A 459 22.93 -5.37 10.89
C THR A 459 23.12 -4.02 10.25
#